data_AF-A0AAU3ZC67-F1
#
_entry.id   AF-A0AAU3ZC67-F1
#
_cell.length_a   1.000
_cell.length_b   1.000
_cell.length_c   1.000
_cell.angle_alpha   90.00
_cell.angle_beta   90.00
_cell.angle_gamma   90.00
#
_symmetry.space_group_name_H-M   'P 1'
#
loop_
_entity.id
_entity.type
_entity.pdbx_description
1 polymer ?
#
loop_
_entity_poly.entity_id
_entity_poly.type
_entity_poly.pdbx_seq_one_letter_code
_entity_poly.pdbx_strand_id
1 'polypeptide(L)' 'MAESTTPQRTLAGWDKPDLDLSDADWQSGSQGRGDVQIAFVEGFIAMRNSGKPGSPSLIFDPGEWRAFVLGAREGDFDLT' A
#
# COMPACT_ATOMS: atom_id res chain seq x y z
N MET A 1 -34.07 -19.76 0.31
CA MET A 1 -32.61 -19.83 0.44
C MET A 1 -32.05 -18.72 -0.44
N ALA A 2 -31.85 -17.54 0.12
CA ALA A 2 -31.34 -16.38 -0.60
C ALA A 2 -30.23 -15.79 0.26
N GLU A 3 -28.99 -16.00 -0.14
CA GLU A 3 -27.86 -15.25 0.37
C GLU A 3 -27.32 -14.42 -0.80
N SER A 4 -27.79 -13.19 -0.78
CA SER A 4 -27.46 -12.11 -1.70
C SER A 4 -25.95 -11.94 -1.77
N THR A 5 -25.38 -12.22 -2.94
CA THR A 5 -24.01 -11.77 -3.28
C THR A 5 -24.07 -10.25 -3.40
N THR A 6 -23.73 -9.55 -2.32
CA THR A 6 -23.52 -8.11 -2.34
C THR A 6 -22.23 -7.85 -3.14
N PRO A 7 -22.27 -7.24 -4.34
CA PRO A 7 -21.05 -6.77 -4.97
C PRO A 7 -20.48 -5.70 -4.03
N GLN A 8 -19.26 -5.95 -3.56
CA GLN A 8 -18.55 -5.07 -2.64
C GLN A 8 -18.24 -3.77 -3.40
N ARG A 9 -19.18 -2.82 -3.34
CA ARG A 9 -19.04 -1.46 -3.85
C ARG A 9 -18.01 -0.74 -2.98
N THR A 10 -16.73 -0.87 -3.32
CA THR A 10 -15.65 -0.12 -2.67
C THR A 10 -15.68 1.32 -3.17
N LEU A 11 -15.79 2.23 -2.21
CA LEU A 11 -15.98 3.66 -2.40
C LEU A 11 -14.66 4.30 -2.88
N ALA A 12 -14.74 5.06 -3.98
CA ALA A 12 -13.68 5.78 -4.68
C ALA A 12 -12.64 4.93 -5.46
N GLY A 13 -12.93 4.73 -6.76
CA GLY A 13 -11.91 4.84 -7.81
C GLY A 13 -10.83 3.78 -8.00
N TRP A 14 -10.83 2.62 -7.33
CA TRP A 14 -9.71 1.67 -7.43
C TRP A 14 -10.06 0.35 -8.11
N ASP A 15 -9.91 0.33 -9.43
CA ASP A 15 -9.48 -0.87 -10.17
C ASP A 15 -7.96 -0.97 -10.01
N LYS A 16 -7.49 -1.32 -8.80
CA LYS A 16 -6.06 -1.57 -8.57
C LYS A 16 -5.76 -3.01 -8.99
N PRO A 17 -4.68 -3.25 -9.74
CA PRO A 17 -4.34 -4.60 -10.17
C PRO A 17 -4.04 -5.49 -8.97
N ASP A 18 -4.39 -6.77 -9.10
CA ASP A 18 -3.88 -7.82 -8.21
C ASP A 18 -2.42 -8.07 -8.57
N LEU A 19 -1.51 -7.53 -7.76
CA LEU A 19 -0.05 -7.62 -7.99
C LEU A 19 0.51 -8.83 -7.24
N ASP A 20 1.32 -9.62 -7.92
CA ASP A 20 2.09 -10.67 -7.27
C ASP A 20 3.29 -10.06 -6.53
N LEU A 21 3.27 -10.13 -5.19
CA LEU A 21 4.29 -9.56 -4.31
C LEU A 21 5.26 -10.61 -3.75
N SER A 22 5.12 -11.88 -4.17
CA SER A 22 5.89 -13.01 -3.63
C SER A 22 7.39 -12.85 -3.86
N ASP A 23 7.80 -12.32 -5.01
CA ASP A 23 9.21 -12.08 -5.39
C ASP A 23 9.59 -10.58 -5.36
N ALA A 24 8.79 -9.74 -4.69
CA ALA A 24 9.06 -8.31 -4.63
C ALA A 24 10.35 -8.00 -3.85
N ASP A 25 11.20 -7.12 -4.43
CA ASP A 25 12.42 -6.63 -3.78
C ASP A 25 12.08 -5.52 -2.77
N TRP A 26 11.96 -5.91 -1.50
CA TRP A 26 11.55 -5.01 -0.43
C TRP A 26 12.72 -4.18 0.12
N GLN A 27 12.58 -2.87 0.05
CA GLN A 27 13.53 -1.88 0.54
C GLN A 27 13.04 -1.26 1.84
N SER A 28 13.83 -1.37 2.91
CA SER A 28 13.50 -0.76 4.20
C SER A 28 13.82 0.74 4.22
N GLY A 29 12.90 1.55 4.74
CA GLY A 29 13.10 2.99 4.94
C GLY A 29 13.98 3.34 6.14
N SER A 30 14.24 2.39 7.04
CA SER A 30 15.10 2.53 8.22
C SER A 30 15.72 1.17 8.62
N GLN A 31 16.48 1.15 9.73
CA GLN A 31 17.20 -0.04 10.25
C GLN A 31 16.56 -0.66 11.53
N GLY A 32 15.37 -0.23 11.92
CA GLY A 32 14.61 -0.67 13.08
C GLY A 32 13.64 -1.84 12.83
N ARG A 33 12.97 -2.26 13.90
CA ARG A 33 11.89 -3.27 13.85
C ARG A 33 10.57 -2.55 13.63
N GLY A 34 9.77 -2.99 12.65
CA GLY A 34 8.48 -2.35 12.34
C GLY A 34 8.60 -1.15 11.40
N ASP A 35 9.74 -1.00 10.74
CA ASP A 35 9.95 -0.01 9.68
C ASP A 35 9.02 -0.25 8.50
N VAL A 36 8.76 0.84 7.78
CA VAL A 36 8.11 0.81 6.47
C VAL A 36 9.06 0.19 5.45
N GLN A 37 8.54 -0.75 4.68
CA GLN A 37 9.20 -1.28 3.48
C GLN A 37 8.41 -0.91 2.24
N ILE A 38 9.13 -0.63 1.16
CA ILE A 38 8.55 -0.41 -0.16
C ILE A 38 9.13 -1.38 -1.19
N ALA A 39 8.36 -1.71 -2.22
CA ALA A 39 8.84 -2.44 -3.39
C ALA A 39 8.24 -1.85 -4.66
N PHE A 40 9.00 -1.89 -5.75
CA PHE A 40 8.52 -1.49 -7.07
C PHE A 40 8.11 -2.75 -7.84
N VAL A 41 6.84 -2.88 -8.19
CA VAL A 41 6.27 -4.09 -8.81
C VAL A 41 5.36 -3.67 -9.94
N GLU A 42 5.65 -4.12 -11.16
CA GLU A 42 4.83 -3.87 -12.36
C GLU A 42 4.44 -2.39 -12.59
N GLY A 43 5.32 -1.46 -12.21
CA GLY A 43 5.09 -0.01 -12.34
C GLY A 43 4.32 0.64 -11.18
N PHE A 44 3.94 -0.14 -10.17
CA PHE A 44 3.33 0.31 -8.93
C PHE A 44 4.34 0.32 -7.78
N ILE A 45 3.95 1.00 -6.71
CA ILE A 45 4.70 1.04 -5.46
C ILE A 45 3.87 0.32 -4.40
N ALA A 46 4.39 -0.79 -3.90
CA ALA A 46 3.81 -1.51 -2.77
C ALA A 46 4.47 -1.03 -1.47
N MET A 47 3.69 -0.81 -0.42
CA MET A 47 4.16 -0.40 0.90
C MET A 47 3.61 -1.35 1.99
N ARG A 48 4.47 -1.77 2.91
CA ARG A 48 4.07 -2.64 4.04
C ARG A 48 4.84 -2.33 5.32
N ASN A 49 4.38 -2.90 6.42
CA ASN A 49 5.09 -2.90 7.70
C ASN A 49 5.99 -4.15 7.80
N SER A 50 7.31 -3.96 7.97
CA SER A 50 8.29 -5.06 8.10
C SER A 50 8.03 -5.98 9.29
N GLY A 51 7.39 -5.48 10.35
CA GLY A 51 7.00 -6.27 11.52
C GLY A 51 5.76 -7.13 11.32
N LYS A 52 5.03 -6.94 10.22
CA LYS A 52 3.83 -7.71 9.84
C LYS A 52 3.77 -7.97 8.32
N PRO A 53 4.74 -8.72 7.75
CA PRO A 53 4.87 -8.87 6.30
C PRO A 53 3.72 -9.63 5.63
N GLY A 54 2.93 -10.40 6.39
CA GLY A 54 1.74 -11.09 5.91
C GLY A 54 0.45 -10.27 5.97
N SER A 55 0.50 -9.04 6.49
CA SER A 55 -0.62 -8.11 6.39
C SER A 55 -0.71 -7.54 4.97
N PRO A 56 -1.93 -7.18 4.49
CA PRO A 56 -2.10 -6.58 3.18
C PRO A 56 -1.18 -5.38 2.95
N SER A 57 -0.58 -5.30 1.76
CA SER A 57 0.24 -4.16 1.35
C SER A 57 -0.63 -3.06 0.75
N LEU A 58 -0.24 -1.82 0.96
CA LEU A 58 -0.84 -0.67 0.28
C LEU A 58 -0.19 -0.52 -1.10
N ILE A 59 -1.01 -0.45 -2.15
CA ILE A 59 -0.55 -0.31 -3.53
C ILE A 59 -0.83 1.10 -4.01
N PHE A 60 0.16 1.75 -4.62
CA PHE A 60 0.07 3.10 -5.17
C PHE A 60 0.47 3.09 -6.65
N ASP A 61 -0.29 3.80 -7.48
CA ASP A 61 0.24 4.25 -8.77
C ASP A 61 1.29 5.37 -8.58
N PRO A 62 2.10 5.70 -9.60
CA PRO A 62 3.14 6.72 -9.47
C PRO A 62 2.65 8.12 -9.03
N GLY A 63 1.46 8.52 -9.47
CA GLY A 63 0.83 9.79 -9.11
C GLY A 63 0.33 9.78 -7.66
N GLU A 64 -0.35 8.72 -7.25
CA GLU A 64 -0.77 8.52 -5.85
C GLU A 64 0.43 8.49 -4.90
N TRP A 65 1.50 7.77 -5.25
CA TRP A 65 2.72 7.71 -4.45
C TRP A 65 3.34 9.10 -4.28
N ARG A 66 3.41 9.88 -5.37
CA ARG A 66 3.91 11.26 -5.32
C ARG A 66 3.07 12.13 -4.39
N ALA A 67 1.74 12.03 -4.46
CA ALA A 67 0.84 12.76 -3.59
C ALA A 67 1.00 12.34 -2.12
N PHE A 68 1.07 11.04 -1.85
CA PHE A 68 1.31 10.48 -0.52
C PHE A 68 2.61 11.02 0.10
N VAL A 69 3.73 10.96 -0.64
CA VAL A 69 5.03 11.45 -0.15
C VAL A 69 5.01 12.96 0.11
N LEU A 70 4.34 13.75 -0.73
CA LEU A 70 4.21 15.19 -0.51
C LEU A 70 3.40 15.48 0.77
N GLY A 71 2.23 14.87 0.94
CA GLY A 71 1.43 15.03 2.15
C GLY A 71 2.18 14.59 3.42
N ALA A 72 2.91 13.47 3.35
CA ALA A 72 3.73 13.00 4.46
C ALA A 72 4.84 14.00 4.83
N ARG A 73 5.45 14.67 3.86
CA ARG A 73 6.44 15.73 4.10
C ARG A 73 5.83 17.00 4.67
N GLU A 74 4.60 17.32 4.29
CA GLU A 74 3.85 18.47 4.82
C GLU A 74 3.30 18.20 6.23
N GLY A 75 3.46 16.99 6.77
CA GLY A 75 3.01 16.63 8.11
C GLY A 75 1.53 16.25 8.17
N ASP A 76 0.89 15.97 7.03
CA ASP A 76 -0.55 15.66 6.94
C ASP A 76 -0.96 14.41 7.76
N PHE A 77 0.02 13.54 8.04
CA PHE A 77 -0.16 12.30 8.81
C PHE A 77 0.43 12.34 10.23
N ASP A 78 0.83 13.51 10.73
CA ASP A 78 1.27 13.65 12.12
C ASP A 78 0.08 13.46 13.06
N LEU A 79 0.27 12.66 14.12
CA LEU A 79 -0.78 12.40 15.11
C LEU A 79 -0.81 13.58 16.09
N THR A 80 -1.63 14.60 15.77
CA THR A 80 -1.91 15.74 16.67
C THR A 80 -2.54 15.29 17.98
#